data_AF-A0A7U7CBT7-F1
#
_entry.id   AF-A0A7U7CBT7-F1
#
_cell.length_a   1.000
_cell.length_b   1.000
_cell.length_c   1.000
_cell.angle_alpha   90.00
_cell.angle_beta   90.00
_cell.angle_gamma   90.00
#
_symmetry.space_group_name_H-M   'P 1'
#
loop_
_entity.id
_entity.type
_entity.pdbx_description
1 polymer ?
#
loop_
_entity_poly.entity_id
_entity_poly.type
_entity_poly.pdbx_seq_one_letter_code
_entity_poly.pdbx_strand_id
1 'polypeptide(L)'
;MSYHYFTMEERESILVYRTQGLNLSQIAKLLHRYPSSISREWKRHLREGNYSPCHAQKSYYIAKSHCGRKRILEIDCNLSNTTKHLFLEYQ
;
A
#
# COMPACT_ATOMS: atom_id res chain seq x y z
N MET A 1 -3.07 -17.47 -5.54
CA MET A 1 -1.86 -16.64 -5.44
C MET A 1 -2.09 -15.61 -4.33
N SER A 2 -1.44 -15.73 -3.17
CA SER A 2 -1.57 -14.71 -2.11
C SER A 2 -0.70 -13.51 -2.45
N TYR A 3 -1.27 -12.31 -2.48
CA TYR A 3 -0.49 -11.09 -2.71
C TYR A 3 0.21 -10.69 -1.41
N HIS A 4 1.53 -10.82 -1.35
CA HIS A 4 2.31 -10.44 -0.18
C HIS A 4 2.81 -9.00 -0.30
N TYR A 5 2.12 -8.09 0.39
CA TYR A 5 2.54 -6.70 0.54
C TYR A 5 3.85 -6.61 1.33
N PHE A 6 4.63 -5.56 1.09
CA PHE A 6 5.74 -5.23 1.98
C PHE A 6 5.21 -4.67 3.29
N THR A 7 5.76 -5.10 4.41
CA THR A 7 5.50 -4.51 5.73
C THR A 7 6.34 -3.23 5.91
N MET A 8 6.05 -2.46 6.96
CA MET A 8 6.87 -1.30 7.31
C MET A 8 8.32 -1.74 7.64
N GLU A 9 8.47 -2.82 8.41
CA GLU A 9 9.77 -3.38 8.80
C GLU A 9 10.60 -3.81 7.58
N GLU A 10 9.99 -4.45 6.59
CA GLU A 10 10.69 -4.83 5.37
C GLU A 10 11.14 -3.60 4.57
N ARG A 11 10.33 -2.53 4.53
CA ARG A 11 10.71 -1.26 3.88
C ARG A 11 11.86 -0.57 4.60
N GLU A 12 11.84 -0.54 5.93
CA GLU A 12 12.93 -0.02 6.76
C GLU A 12 14.21 -0.83 6.54
N SER A 13 14.11 -2.16 6.51
CA SER A 13 15.22 -3.06 6.23
C SER A 13 15.82 -2.80 4.83
N ILE A 14 14.99 -2.59 3.81
CA ILE A 14 15.46 -2.20 2.46
C ILE A 14 16.30 -0.92 2.53
N LEU A 15 15.85 0.10 3.26
CA LEU A 15 16.61 1.35 3.42
C LEU A 15 17.95 1.10 4.13
N VAL A 16 17.93 0.42 5.27
CA VAL A 16 19.13 0.12 6.09
C VAL A 16 20.15 -0.69 5.30
N TYR A 17 19.73 -1.73 4.58
CA TYR A 17 20.68 -2.52 3.79
C TYR A 17 21.24 -1.75 2.59
N ARG A 18 20.47 -0.81 2.02
CA ARG A 18 20.97 0.06 0.95
C ARG A 18 22.00 1.07 1.46
N THR A 19 21.82 1.62 2.66
CA THR A 19 22.84 2.50 3.27
C THR A 19 24.10 1.74 3.65
N GLN A 20 24.00 0.44 3.95
CA GLN A 20 25.15 -0.47 4.12
C GLN A 20 25.83 -0.89 2.80
N GLY A 21 25.33 -0.46 1.64
CA GLY A 21 25.94 -0.74 0.34
C GLY A 21 25.52 -2.06 -0.31
N LEU A 22 24.55 -2.79 0.24
CA LEU A 22 24.07 -4.02 -0.38
C LEU A 22 23.31 -3.73 -1.68
N ASN A 23 23.42 -4.63 -2.64
CA ASN A 23 22.61 -4.58 -3.86
C ASN A 23 21.21 -5.18 -3.63
N LEU A 24 20.25 -4.83 -4.51
CA LEU A 24 18.84 -5.24 -4.36
C LEU A 24 18.66 -6.77 -4.37
N SER A 25 19.54 -7.51 -5.06
CA SER A 25 19.49 -8.98 -5.10
C SER A 25 19.94 -9.60 -3.77
N GLN A 26 20.96 -9.03 -3.11
CA GLN A 26 21.40 -9.46 -1.77
C GLN A 26 20.29 -9.18 -0.74
N ILE A 27 19.70 -7.98 -0.79
CA ILE A 27 18.59 -7.59 0.08
C ILE A 27 17.40 -8.55 -0.07
N ALA A 28 17.07 -8.92 -1.30
CA ALA A 28 16.00 -9.86 -1.58
C ALA A 28 16.25 -11.24 -0.93
N LYS A 29 17.49 -11.73 -0.94
CA LYS A 29 17.87 -12.98 -0.26
C LYS A 29 17.70 -12.86 1.25
N LEU A 30 18.13 -11.75 1.86
CA LEU A 30 18.01 -11.51 3.30
C LEU A 30 16.56 -11.39 3.77
N LEU A 31 15.71 -10.77 2.97
CA LEU A 31 14.28 -10.60 3.28
C LEU A 31 13.41 -11.79 2.82
N HIS A 32 14.01 -12.84 2.28
CA HIS A 32 13.29 -13.97 1.68
C HIS A 32 12.22 -13.53 0.66
N ARG A 33 12.53 -12.49 -0.13
CA ARG A 33 11.66 -11.94 -1.18
C ARG A 33 12.27 -12.18 -2.56
N TYR A 34 11.43 -12.09 -3.59
CA TYR A 34 11.92 -12.10 -4.97
C TYR A 34 12.67 -10.80 -5.29
N PRO A 35 13.84 -10.86 -5.97
CA PRO A 35 14.58 -9.68 -6.39
C PRO A 35 13.76 -8.69 -7.23
N SER A 36 12.85 -9.22 -8.06
CA SER A 36 11.94 -8.39 -8.85
C SER A 36 10.94 -7.60 -7.98
N SER A 37 10.52 -8.15 -6.84
CA SER A 37 9.63 -7.44 -5.91
C SER A 37 10.35 -6.31 -5.18
N ILE A 38 11.57 -6.54 -4.70
CA ILE A 38 12.41 -5.50 -4.10
C ILE A 38 12.72 -4.40 -5.11
N SER A 39 13.07 -4.77 -6.36
CA SER A 39 13.33 -3.79 -7.41
C SER A 39 12.10 -2.94 -7.74
N ARG A 40 10.92 -3.54 -7.81
CA ARG A 40 9.66 -2.80 -8.03
C ARG A 40 9.33 -1.86 -6.88
N GLU A 41 9.49 -2.31 -5.64
CA GLU A 41 9.27 -1.49 -4.44
C GLU A 41 10.23 -0.29 -4.44
N TRP A 42 11.52 -0.55 -4.66
CA TRP A 42 12.55 0.47 -4.73
C TRP A 42 12.24 1.50 -5.82
N LYS A 43 12.04 1.06 -7.07
CA LYS A 43 11.75 1.96 -8.20
C LYS A 43 10.48 2.78 -8.02
N ARG A 44 9.44 2.21 -7.40
CA ARG A 44 8.16 2.90 -7.18
C ARG A 44 8.27 4.07 -6.21
N HIS A 45 9.16 3.96 -5.22
CA HIS A 45 9.26 4.92 -4.12
C HIS A 45 10.59 5.68 -4.07
N LEU A 46 11.50 5.43 -5.02
CA LEU A 46 12.69 6.23 -5.23
C LEU A 46 12.29 7.56 -5.89
N ARG A 47 12.39 8.66 -5.15
CA ARG A 47 12.14 10.03 -5.65
C ARG A 47 13.40 10.86 -5.48
N GLU A 48 13.87 11.49 -6.56
CA GLU A 48 15.06 12.35 -6.54
C GLU A 48 16.30 11.65 -5.93
N GLY A 49 16.42 10.33 -6.14
CA GLY A 49 17.50 9.52 -5.59
C GLY A 49 17.32 9.09 -4.13
N ASN A 50 16.28 9.55 -3.44
CA ASN A 50 15.99 9.22 -2.05
C ASN A 50 14.87 8.19 -1.93
N TYR A 51 15.07 7.17 -1.09
CA TYR A 51 14.06 6.18 -0.72
C TYR A 51 13.61 6.43 0.72
N SER A 52 12.31 6.52 0.94
CA SER A 52 11.73 6.77 2.25
C SER A 52 10.66 5.73 2.59
N PRO A 53 10.89 4.86 3.60
CA PRO A 53 9.94 3.84 4.04
C PRO A 53 8.58 4.39 4.43
N CYS A 54 8.54 5.51 5.16
CA CYS A 54 7.29 6.13 5.60
C CYS A 54 6.47 6.66 4.42
N HIS A 55 7.12 7.24 3.40
CA HIS A 55 6.46 7.66 2.17
C HIS A 55 5.94 6.46 1.36
N ALA A 56 6.72 5.38 1.27
CA ALA A 56 6.32 4.16 0.60
C ALA A 56 5.06 3.55 1.26
N GLN A 57 5.07 3.45 2.59
CA GLN A 57 3.94 2.96 3.37
C GLN A 57 2.69 3.84 3.19
N LYS A 58 2.84 5.17 3.29
CA LYS A 58 1.73 6.12 3.10
C LYS A 58 1.15 6.02 1.69
N SER A 59 2.01 5.96 0.68
CA SER A 59 1.59 5.80 -0.71
C SER A 59 0.84 4.49 -0.95
N TYR A 60 1.28 3.39 -0.32
CA TYR A 60 0.56 2.11 -0.34
C TYR A 60 -0.85 2.23 0.25
N TYR A 61 -1.00 2.85 1.42
CA TYR A 61 -2.32 3.01 2.05
C TYR A 61 -3.27 3.89 1.22
N ILE A 62 -2.76 4.97 0.62
CA ILE A 62 -3.53 5.81 -0.32
C ILE A 62 -3.98 4.97 -1.51
N ALA A 63 -3.08 4.25 -2.18
CA ALA A 63 -3.46 3.40 -3.30
C ALA A 63 -4.50 2.34 -2.89
N LYS A 64 -4.31 1.71 -1.73
CA LYS A 64 -5.23 0.71 -1.19
C LYS A 64 -6.61 1.29 -0.85
N SER A 65 -6.68 2.54 -0.40
CA SER A 65 -7.96 3.22 -0.12
C SER A 65 -8.76 3.49 -1.38
N HIS A 66 -8.16 3.49 -2.57
CA HIS A 66 -8.87 3.55 -3.85
C HIS A 66 -9.29 2.18 -4.38
N CYS A 67 -8.67 1.10 -3.91
CA CYS A 67 -9.00 -0.26 -4.33
C CYS A 67 -10.27 -0.81 -3.64
N GLY A 68 -10.90 -1.80 -4.27
CA GLY A 68 -12.04 -2.53 -3.71
C GLY A 68 -13.37 -1.78 -3.80
N ARG A 69 -14.48 -2.53 -3.70
CA ARG A 69 -15.84 -1.98 -3.73
C ARG A 69 -16.07 -1.11 -2.50
N LYS A 70 -16.51 0.13 -2.72
CA LYS A 70 -16.85 1.07 -1.65
C LYS A 70 -18.26 0.82 -1.15
N ARG A 71 -18.46 0.90 0.16
CA ARG A 71 -19.78 0.84 0.80
C ARG A 71 -20.39 2.23 0.74
N ILE A 72 -20.99 2.56 -0.41
CA ILE A 72 -21.42 3.93 -0.72
C ILE A 72 -22.43 4.45 0.31
N LEU A 73 -23.31 3.61 0.84
CA LEU A 73 -24.27 3.98 1.88
C LEU A 73 -23.63 4.31 3.25
N GLU A 74 -22.38 3.91 3.49
CA GLU A 74 -21.59 4.30 4.67
C GLU A 74 -20.77 5.58 4.41
N ILE A 75 -20.54 5.93 3.13
CA ILE A 75 -19.71 7.07 2.72
C ILE A 75 -20.57 8.31 2.48
N ASP A 76 -21.71 8.13 1.83
CA ASP A 76 -22.63 9.21 1.44
C ASP A 76 -23.86 9.17 2.34
N CYS A 77 -23.89 10.08 3.32
CA CYS A 77 -24.99 10.19 4.26
C CYS A 77 -26.30 10.66 3.60
N ASN A 78 -26.23 11.48 2.55
CA ASN A 78 -27.41 11.94 1.84
C ASN A 78 -28.05 10.79 1.09
N LEU A 79 -27.25 10.02 0.36
CA LEU A 79 -27.72 8.81 -0.32
C LEU A 79 -28.31 7.81 0.69
N SER A 80 -27.60 7.59 1.82
CA SER A 80 -28.07 6.71 2.89
C SER A 80 -29.44 7.12 3.43
N ASN A 81 -29.65 8.41 3.68
CA ASN A 81 -30.92 8.94 4.20
C ASN A 81 -32.06 8.83 3.18
N THR A 82 -31.82 9.18 1.91
CA THR A 82 -32.81 9.01 0.83
C THR A 82 -33.21 7.55 0.68
N THR A 83 -32.24 6.64 0.72
CA THR A 83 -32.51 5.21 0.60
C THR A 83 -33.35 4.72 1.78
N LYS A 84 -33.04 5.13 3.02
CA LYS A 84 -33.82 4.79 4.21
C LYS A 84 -35.25 5.31 4.14
N HIS A 85 -35.44 6.57 3.78
CA HIS A 85 -36.76 7.18 3.64
C HIS A 85 -37.61 6.43 2.60
N LEU A 86 -37.08 6.21 1.39
CA LEU A 86 -37.80 5.51 0.33
C LEU A 86 -38.15 4.05 0.68
N PHE A 87 -37.30 3.35 1.44
CA PHE A 87 -37.52 1.96 1.81
C PHE A 87 -38.37 1.76 3.07
N LEU A 88 -38.29 2.66 4.05
CA LEU A 88 -38.94 2.51 5.36
C LEU A 88 -40.26 3.29 5.48
N GLU A 89 -40.43 4.39 4.75
CA GLU A 89 -41.62 5.25 4.88
C GLU A 89 -42.70 4.98 3.82
N TYR A 90 -42.37 4.29 2.72
CA TYR A 90 -43.30 3.96 1.63
C TYR A 90 -43.65 2.47 1.53
N GLN A 91 -43.65 1.76 2.66
CA GLN A 91 -44.04 0.34 2.77
C GLN A 91 -45.38 0.19 3.50
#